data_AF-A0A941YJD6-F1
#
_entry.id   AF-A0A941YJD6-F1
#
_cell.length_a   1.000
_cell.length_b   1.000
_cell.length_c   1.000
_cell.angle_alpha   90.00
_cell.angle_beta   90.00
_cell.angle_gamma   90.00
#
_symmetry.space_group_name_H-M   'P 1'
#
loop_
_entity.id
_entity.type
_entity.pdbx_description
1 polymer ?
#
loop_
_entity_poly.entity_id
_entity_poly.type
_entity_poly.pdbx_seq_one_letter_code
_entity_poly.pdbx_strand_id
1 'polypeptide(L)'
;MPYEKASLIWAGTSFPVQMKSSDAAGTLEFKLTAHGEDLMTETYKHDGASFSFVGSTGETYEPPIPLMSFPLNSTERKSWKGTIKVGDATEPGEATITSTKDNLNLAGGKFDSVVKIEVALSYKGGGKTETHRALKFWFAPKKGMVKREFGMSSSREPLPDFVADTK
;
A
#
# COMPACT_ATOMS: atom_id res chain seq x y z
N MET A 1 -13.93 4.71 1.67
CA MET A 1 -13.18 3.48 1.34
C MET A 1 -13.30 3.23 -0.17
N PRO A 2 -12.22 2.87 -0.87
CA PRO A 2 -12.25 2.71 -2.33
C PRO A 2 -13.11 1.54 -2.79
N TYR A 3 -13.24 0.45 -2.01
CA TYR A 3 -14.08 -0.74 -2.27
C TYR A 3 -14.11 -1.66 -1.05
N GLU A 4 -15.15 -2.50 -0.91
CA GLU A 4 -15.30 -3.43 0.24
C GLU A 4 -14.93 -4.88 -0.07
N LYS A 5 -14.84 -5.24 -1.36
CA LYS A 5 -14.50 -6.59 -1.83
C LYS A 5 -13.23 -6.54 -2.66
N ALA A 6 -12.27 -7.40 -2.34
CA ALA A 6 -10.95 -7.37 -2.96
C ALA A 6 -10.44 -8.77 -3.29
N SER A 7 -9.54 -8.85 -4.25
CA SER A 7 -8.72 -10.01 -4.52
C SER A 7 -7.39 -9.82 -3.80
N LEU A 8 -7.10 -10.65 -2.79
CA LEU A 8 -5.79 -10.73 -2.15
C LEU A 8 -4.98 -11.80 -2.87
N ILE A 9 -3.92 -11.41 -3.56
CA ILE A 9 -2.99 -12.33 -4.20
C ILE A 9 -1.83 -12.51 -3.23
N TRP A 10 -1.65 -13.70 -2.66
CA TRP A 10 -0.57 -14.02 -1.73
C TRP A 10 0.19 -15.25 -2.26
N ALA A 11 1.50 -15.11 -2.48
CA ALA A 11 2.36 -16.16 -3.02
C ALA A 11 1.81 -16.77 -4.33
N GLY A 12 1.23 -15.91 -5.19
CA GLY A 12 0.63 -16.30 -6.47
C GLY A 12 -0.78 -16.88 -6.38
N THR A 13 -1.30 -17.17 -5.18
CA THR A 13 -2.67 -17.64 -4.99
C THR A 13 -3.60 -16.46 -4.74
N SER A 14 -4.73 -16.43 -5.46
CA SER A 14 -5.72 -15.36 -5.32
C SER A 14 -6.88 -15.79 -4.43
N PHE A 15 -7.22 -14.97 -3.44
CA PHE A 15 -8.30 -15.19 -2.49
C PHE A 15 -9.28 -14.01 -2.52
N PRO A 16 -10.60 -14.26 -2.61
CA PRO A 16 -11.58 -13.22 -2.36
C PRO A 16 -11.56 -12.86 -0.86
N VAL A 17 -11.43 -11.57 -0.56
CA VAL A 17 -11.43 -11.05 0.81
C VAL A 17 -12.44 -9.92 0.95
N GLN A 18 -12.98 -9.77 2.17
CA GLN A 18 -13.69 -8.56 2.58
C GLN A 18 -12.67 -7.57 3.13
N MET A 19 -12.80 -6.30 2.75
CA MET A 19 -11.99 -5.22 3.29
C MET A 19 -12.85 -4.33 4.19
N LYS A 20 -12.43 -4.17 5.43
CA LYS A 20 -12.99 -3.20 6.37
C LYS A 20 -11.98 -2.11 6.63
N SER A 21 -12.44 -0.88 6.79
CA SER A 21 -11.60 0.26 7.13
C SER A 21 -12.06 0.89 8.41
N SER A 22 -11.11 1.24 9.27
CA SER A 22 -11.32 2.09 10.43
C SER A 22 -10.37 3.27 10.34
N ASP A 23 -10.90 4.46 10.57
CA ASP A 23 -10.11 5.69 10.60
C ASP A 23 -10.35 6.37 11.95
N ALA A 24 -9.28 6.49 12.74
CA ALA A 24 -9.33 7.10 14.05
C ALA A 24 -8.05 7.90 14.29
N ALA A 25 -8.21 9.17 14.67
CA ALA A 25 -7.11 10.06 15.05
C ALA A 25 -5.96 10.12 14.00
N GLY A 26 -6.29 10.17 12.70
CA GLY A 26 -5.30 10.24 11.62
C GLY A 26 -4.60 8.91 11.32
N THR A 27 -5.10 7.81 11.88
CA THR A 27 -4.63 6.45 11.58
C THR A 27 -5.72 5.70 10.83
N LEU A 28 -5.43 5.32 9.59
CA LEU A 28 -6.30 4.54 8.73
C LEU A 28 -5.81 3.09 8.70
N GLU A 29 -6.67 2.16 9.08
CA GLU A 29 -6.40 0.72 8.97
C GLU A 29 -7.30 0.10 7.90
N PHE A 30 -6.74 -0.79 7.09
CA PHE A 30 -7.50 -1.73 6.25
C PHE A 30 -7.29 -3.15 6.76
N LYS A 31 -8.38 -3.81 7.16
CA LYS A 31 -8.40 -5.22 7.56
C LYS A 31 -8.98 -6.06 6.43
N LEU A 32 -8.21 -7.02 5.95
CA LEU A 32 -8.58 -7.96 4.90
C LEU A 32 -8.94 -9.30 5.56
N THR A 33 -10.18 -9.73 5.39
CA THR A 33 -10.70 -10.94 6.05
C THR A 33 -11.24 -11.95 5.05
N ALA A 34 -11.04 -13.24 5.34
CA ALA A 34 -11.65 -14.35 4.62
C ALA A 34 -12.10 -15.42 5.62
N HIS A 35 -13.27 -16.01 5.39
CA HIS A 35 -13.82 -17.06 6.25
C HIS A 35 -13.88 -16.72 7.76
N GLY A 36 -13.97 -15.42 8.10
CA GLY A 36 -14.00 -14.95 9.49
C GLY A 36 -12.63 -14.71 10.13
N GLU A 37 -11.53 -14.94 9.40
CA GLU A 37 -10.16 -14.72 9.86
C GLU A 37 -9.56 -13.46 9.24
N ASP A 38 -8.80 -12.71 10.05
CA ASP A 38 -8.00 -11.57 9.58
C ASP A 38 -6.74 -12.09 8.91
N LEU A 39 -6.70 -12.04 7.57
CA LEU A 39 -5.55 -12.48 6.80
C LEU A 39 -4.45 -11.43 6.75
N MET A 40 -4.82 -10.15 6.74
CA MET A 40 -3.87 -9.06 6.65
C MET A 40 -4.45 -7.75 7.16
N THR A 41 -3.64 -6.97 7.87
CA THR A 41 -3.94 -5.59 8.27
C THR A 41 -2.90 -4.69 7.62
N GLU A 42 -3.35 -3.60 7.02
CA GLU A 42 -2.53 -2.52 6.49
C GLU A 42 -2.78 -1.27 7.33
N THR A 43 -1.73 -0.59 7.79
CA THR A 43 -1.85 0.61 8.62
C THR A 43 -1.19 1.80 7.93
N TYR A 44 -1.89 2.93 7.94
CA TYR A 44 -1.47 4.18 7.32
C TYR A 44 -1.66 5.33 8.31
N LYS A 45 -0.81 6.34 8.21
CA LYS A 45 -1.04 7.65 8.84
C LYS A 45 -1.42 8.65 7.76
N HIS A 46 -2.38 9.49 8.08
CA HIS A 46 -2.78 10.58 7.22
C HIS A 46 -3.07 11.84 8.02
N ASP A 47 -2.76 12.95 7.39
CA ASP A 47 -3.24 14.27 7.76
C ASP A 47 -3.71 14.97 6.48
N GLY A 48 -4.35 16.14 6.60
CA GLY A 48 -4.83 16.89 5.43
C GLY A 48 -3.73 17.26 4.41
N ALA A 49 -2.45 17.05 4.74
CA ALA A 49 -1.29 17.36 3.91
C ALA A 49 -0.53 16.11 3.43
N SER A 50 -0.72 14.93 4.01
CA SER A 50 0.12 13.76 3.74
C SER A 50 -0.58 12.42 3.96
N PHE A 51 -0.07 11.40 3.28
CA PHE A 51 -0.48 10.01 3.45
C PHE A 51 0.79 9.14 3.49
N SER A 52 0.96 8.36 4.56
CA SER A 52 2.17 7.60 4.85
C SER A 52 1.84 6.16 5.23
N PHE A 53 2.70 5.23 4.82
CA PHE A 53 2.57 3.81 5.13
C PHE A 53 3.28 3.48 6.42
N VAL A 54 2.54 2.99 7.41
CA VAL A 54 3.10 2.56 8.70
C VAL A 54 3.58 1.13 8.62
N GLY A 55 2.85 0.26 7.91
CA GLY A 55 3.19 -1.14 7.81
C GLY A 55 2.02 -2.04 7.46
N SER A 56 2.30 -3.34 7.44
CA SER A 56 1.30 -4.39 7.30
C SER A 56 1.55 -5.51 8.31
N THR A 57 0.70 -6.52 8.36
CA THR A 57 0.88 -7.68 9.25
C THR A 57 2.32 -8.20 9.21
N GLY A 58 3.00 -8.15 10.36
CA GLY A 58 4.37 -8.64 10.53
C GLY A 58 5.49 -7.68 10.12
N GLU A 59 5.18 -6.49 9.60
CA GLU A 59 6.18 -5.52 9.15
C GLU A 59 5.76 -4.06 9.42
N THR A 60 6.63 -3.27 10.05
CA THR A 60 6.38 -1.83 10.32
C THR A 60 7.60 -0.96 10.00
N TYR A 61 7.34 0.32 9.71
CA TYR A 61 8.34 1.31 9.30
C TYR A 61 8.31 2.52 10.22
N GLU A 62 9.47 2.93 10.74
CA GLU A 62 9.61 4.11 11.61
C GLU A 62 10.78 5.02 11.14
N PRO A 63 10.54 6.27 10.72
CA PRO A 63 9.21 6.88 10.58
C PRO A 63 8.39 6.19 9.48
N PRO A 64 7.05 6.32 9.47
CA PRO A 64 6.21 5.82 8.38
C PRO A 64 6.71 6.30 7.00
N ILE A 65 6.66 5.43 6.00
CA ILE A 65 7.14 5.75 4.65
C ILE A 65 6.17 6.75 4.00
N PRO A 66 6.60 7.97 3.63
CA PRO A 66 5.71 8.94 3.02
C PRO A 66 5.33 8.50 1.60
N LEU A 67 4.04 8.27 1.36
CA LEU A 67 3.54 7.85 0.05
C LEU A 67 3.10 9.05 -0.79
N MET A 68 2.44 10.03 -0.16
CA MET A 68 1.86 11.16 -0.85
C MET A 68 1.92 12.42 0.01
N SER A 69 2.08 13.57 -0.65
CA SER A 69 1.91 14.89 -0.05
C SER A 69 0.95 15.69 -0.92
N PHE A 70 0.14 16.55 -0.29
CA PHE A 70 -0.80 17.44 -0.98
C PHE A 70 -0.24 18.88 -1.02
N PRO A 71 -0.36 19.59 -2.17
CA PRO A 71 -0.99 19.16 -3.42
C PRO A 71 -0.17 18.07 -4.12
N LEU A 72 -0.89 17.17 -4.79
CA LEU A 72 -0.34 15.93 -5.33
C LEU A 72 0.60 16.22 -6.51
N ASN A 73 1.90 15.97 -6.34
CA ASN A 73 2.90 16.11 -7.39
C ASN A 73 3.25 14.74 -7.99
N SER A 74 2.76 14.48 -9.21
CA SER A 74 2.88 13.19 -9.88
C SER A 74 4.26 12.91 -10.50
N THR A 75 5.26 13.77 -10.28
CA THR A 75 6.65 13.57 -10.77
C THR A 75 7.68 13.76 -9.66
N GLU A 76 7.24 13.59 -8.41
CA GLU A 76 8.09 13.80 -7.25
C GLU A 76 8.99 12.58 -6.98
N ARG A 77 10.23 12.84 -6.55
CA ARG A 77 11.16 11.83 -6.04
C ARG A 77 11.59 12.23 -4.63
N LYS A 78 11.43 11.32 -3.67
CA LYS A 78 11.80 11.50 -2.27
C LYS A 78 12.73 10.37 -1.83
N SER A 79 13.56 10.65 -0.83
CA SER A 79 14.30 9.63 -0.09
C SER A 79 13.67 9.44 1.29
N TRP A 80 13.63 8.21 1.75
CA TRP A 80 13.28 7.85 3.11
C TRP A 80 14.44 7.11 3.76
N LYS A 81 14.67 7.36 5.06
CA LYS A 81 15.58 6.61 5.91
C LYS A 81 14.89 6.38 7.24
N GLY A 82 15.02 5.17 7.76
CA GLY A 82 14.40 4.81 9.01
C GLY A 82 14.75 3.40 9.43
N THR A 83 13.90 2.86 10.26
CA THR A 83 14.00 1.53 10.83
C THR A 83 12.84 0.69 10.31
N ILE A 84 13.14 -0.54 9.92
CA ILE A 84 12.18 -1.53 9.49
C ILE A 84 12.15 -2.61 10.57
N LYS A 85 10.97 -2.95 11.05
CA LYS A 85 10.76 -4.07 11.95
C LYS A 85 10.02 -5.17 11.19
N VAL A 86 10.59 -6.37 11.15
CA VAL A 86 10.00 -7.56 10.52
C VAL A 86 9.98 -8.69 11.55
N GLY A 87 8.80 -9.05 12.04
CA GLY A 87 8.67 -9.92 13.22
C GLY A 87 9.42 -9.32 14.42
N ASP A 88 10.43 -10.05 14.91
CA ASP A 88 11.29 -9.61 16.03
C ASP A 88 12.58 -8.90 15.56
N ALA A 89 12.91 -8.97 14.26
CA ALA A 89 14.09 -8.31 13.71
C ALA A 89 13.83 -6.82 13.50
N THR A 90 14.83 -5.99 13.81
CA THR A 90 14.78 -4.53 13.63
C THR A 90 16.05 -4.08 12.93
N GLU A 91 15.91 -3.46 11.77
CA GLU A 91 17.02 -3.20 10.86
C GLU A 91 16.93 -1.78 10.29
N PRO A 92 18.06 -1.08 10.09
CA PRO A 92 18.06 0.17 9.36
C PRO A 92 17.67 -0.08 7.89
N GLY A 93 16.88 0.84 7.35
CA GLY A 93 16.43 0.80 5.96
C GLY A 93 16.44 2.17 5.31
N GLU A 94 16.50 2.15 3.99
CA GLU A 94 16.36 3.34 3.16
C GLU A 94 15.48 3.04 1.95
N ALA A 95 14.83 4.06 1.42
CA ALA A 95 14.02 3.92 0.22
C ALA A 95 14.13 5.13 -0.69
N THR A 96 14.01 4.87 -1.99
CA THR A 96 13.65 5.90 -2.96
C THR A 96 12.17 5.78 -3.26
N ILE A 97 11.44 6.87 -3.13
CA ILE A 97 10.01 6.96 -3.43
C ILE A 97 9.85 7.77 -4.71
N THR A 98 9.12 7.25 -5.67
CA THR A 98 8.85 7.91 -6.96
C THR A 98 7.36 7.94 -7.24
N SER A 99 6.86 9.11 -7.64
CA SER A 99 5.50 9.30 -8.10
C SER A 99 5.48 9.38 -9.62
N THR A 100 4.53 8.67 -10.24
CA THR A 100 4.30 8.71 -11.70
C THR A 100 2.81 8.71 -12.00
N LYS A 101 2.41 9.29 -13.13
CA LYS A 101 1.07 9.09 -13.67
C LYS A 101 0.98 7.73 -14.34
N ASP A 102 -0.16 7.07 -14.18
CA ASP A 102 -0.41 5.75 -14.75
C ASP A 102 -1.91 5.63 -15.14
N ASN A 103 -2.24 4.63 -15.95
CA ASN A 103 -3.60 4.23 -16.26
C ASN A 103 -3.74 2.76 -15.92
N LEU A 104 -4.74 2.43 -15.09
CA LEU A 104 -4.85 1.11 -14.51
C LEU A 104 -6.12 0.42 -14.98
N ASN A 105 -5.99 -0.75 -15.58
CA ASN A 105 -7.10 -1.61 -15.95
C ASN A 105 -7.13 -2.81 -15.01
N LEU A 106 -8.06 -2.83 -14.07
CA LEU A 106 -8.23 -3.91 -13.10
C LEU A 106 -9.50 -4.70 -13.41
N ALA A 107 -9.63 -5.86 -12.77
CA ALA A 107 -10.85 -6.66 -12.85
C ALA A 107 -12.09 -5.83 -12.44
N GLY A 108 -11.96 -4.99 -11.41
CA GLY A 108 -12.99 -4.04 -10.98
C GLY A 108 -13.16 -2.79 -11.86
N GLY A 109 -12.58 -2.75 -13.05
CA GLY A 109 -12.76 -1.67 -14.01
C GLY A 109 -11.54 -0.77 -14.23
N LYS A 110 -11.75 0.26 -15.04
CA LYS A 110 -10.71 1.17 -15.53
C LYS A 110 -10.58 2.39 -14.62
N PHE A 111 -9.34 2.73 -14.28
CA PHE A 111 -8.97 3.92 -13.54
C PHE A 111 -8.01 4.77 -14.37
N ASP A 112 -8.52 5.87 -14.90
CA ASP A 112 -7.72 6.82 -15.65
C ASP A 112 -7.06 7.83 -14.71
N SER A 113 -5.87 8.31 -15.11
CA SER A 113 -5.12 9.35 -14.37
C SER A 113 -4.83 8.99 -12.91
N VAL A 114 -4.47 7.72 -12.64
CA VAL A 114 -4.03 7.33 -11.30
C VAL A 114 -2.59 7.80 -11.06
N VAL A 115 -2.24 8.00 -9.80
CA VAL A 115 -0.85 8.21 -9.41
C VAL A 115 -0.32 6.94 -8.79
N LYS A 116 0.71 6.39 -9.44
CA LYS A 116 1.49 5.27 -8.94
C LYS A 116 2.64 5.81 -8.11
N ILE A 117 2.68 5.40 -6.85
CA ILE A 117 3.80 5.60 -5.94
C ILE A 117 4.59 4.29 -5.90
N GLU A 118 5.86 4.33 -6.26
CA GLU A 118 6.79 3.20 -6.15
C GLU A 118 7.86 3.51 -5.11
N VAL A 119 7.98 2.63 -4.12
CA VAL A 119 8.94 2.68 -3.03
C VAL A 119 9.97 1.57 -3.28
N ALA A 120 11.15 1.94 -3.75
CA ALA A 120 12.30 1.05 -3.87
C ALA A 120 13.05 1.03 -2.54
N LEU A 121 12.77 0.03 -1.72
CA LEU A 121 13.25 -0.16 -0.35
C LEU A 121 14.50 -1.05 -0.32
N SER A 122 15.44 -0.70 0.54
CA SER A 122 16.69 -1.41 0.80
C SER A 122 16.94 -1.54 2.31
N TYR A 123 17.30 -2.72 2.79
CA TYR A 123 17.62 -2.98 4.19
C TYR A 123 18.46 -4.24 4.36
N LYS A 124 19.16 -4.38 5.49
CA LYS A 124 19.91 -5.60 5.81
C LYS A 124 18.95 -6.62 6.42
N GLY A 125 18.43 -7.55 5.62
CA GLY A 125 17.49 -8.55 6.13
C GLY A 125 18.18 -9.69 6.87
N GLY A 126 18.41 -9.56 8.19
CA GLY A 126 18.84 -10.64 9.10
C GLY A 126 20.13 -11.40 8.76
N GLY A 127 20.82 -11.02 7.67
CA GLY A 127 22.00 -11.67 7.12
C GLY A 127 23.00 -10.64 6.56
N LYS A 128 24.08 -11.12 5.92
CA LYS A 128 25.14 -10.23 5.39
C LYS A 128 24.77 -9.52 4.09
N THR A 129 23.72 -9.97 3.41
CA THR A 129 23.28 -9.44 2.11
C THR A 129 22.17 -8.44 2.28
N GLU A 130 22.25 -7.37 1.50
CA GLU A 130 21.21 -6.36 1.40
C GLU A 130 19.97 -6.95 0.69
N THR A 131 18.81 -6.67 1.25
CA THR A 131 17.50 -7.07 0.74
C THR A 131 16.86 -5.88 0.07
N HIS A 132 16.43 -6.06 -1.19
CA HIS A 132 15.71 -5.04 -1.94
C HIS A 132 14.26 -5.46 -2.15
N ARG A 133 13.33 -4.53 -1.96
CA ARG A 133 11.89 -4.75 -2.16
C ARG A 133 11.24 -3.54 -2.80
N ALA A 134 10.33 -3.76 -3.74
CA ALA A 134 9.52 -2.70 -4.33
C ALA A 134 8.11 -2.76 -3.74
N LEU A 135 7.67 -1.69 -3.09
CA LEU A 135 6.26 -1.50 -2.71
C LEU A 135 5.63 -0.54 -3.70
N LYS A 136 4.43 -0.84 -4.20
CA LYS A 136 3.72 0.00 -5.16
C LYS A 136 2.31 0.28 -4.68
N PHE A 137 1.86 1.51 -4.87
CA PHE A 137 0.55 1.98 -4.44
C PHE A 137 -0.06 2.81 -5.56
N TRP A 138 -1.31 2.54 -5.93
CA TRP A 138 -2.02 3.29 -6.96
C TRP A 138 -3.17 4.06 -6.33
N PHE A 139 -3.18 5.37 -6.53
CA PHE A 139 -4.20 6.27 -6.02
C PHE A 139 -5.02 6.84 -7.16
N ALA A 140 -6.33 6.63 -7.11
CA ALA A 140 -7.28 7.22 -8.04
C ALA A 140 -7.89 8.50 -7.43
N PRO A 141 -8.01 9.60 -8.21
CA PRO A 141 -8.64 10.83 -7.74
C PRO A 141 -10.03 10.57 -7.14
N LYS A 142 -10.32 11.20 -5.99
CA LYS A 142 -11.58 11.07 -5.23
C LYS A 142 -11.93 9.67 -4.71
N LYS A 143 -11.17 8.63 -5.08
CA LYS A 143 -11.39 7.23 -4.66
C LYS A 143 -10.35 6.76 -3.64
N GLY A 144 -9.16 7.35 -3.64
CA GLY A 144 -8.06 6.96 -2.76
C GLY A 144 -7.26 5.79 -3.34
N MET A 145 -6.66 4.98 -2.47
CA MET A 145 -5.77 3.89 -2.88
C MET A 145 -6.54 2.69 -3.46
N VAL A 146 -6.47 2.51 -4.78
CA VAL A 146 -7.24 1.48 -5.48
C VAL A 146 -6.50 0.15 -5.64
N LYS A 147 -5.17 0.16 -5.58
CA LYS A 147 -4.36 -1.06 -5.65
C LYS A 147 -3.07 -0.88 -4.85
N ARG A 148 -2.54 -1.98 -4.33
CA ARG A 148 -1.18 -2.03 -3.76
C ARG A 148 -0.50 -3.37 -4.06
N GLU A 149 0.82 -3.33 -4.18
CA GLU A 149 1.70 -4.49 -4.37
C GLU A 149 2.90 -4.39 -3.43
N PHE A 150 3.18 -5.45 -2.67
CA PHE A 150 4.30 -5.52 -1.72
C PHE A 150 5.41 -6.44 -2.23
N GLY A 151 5.93 -6.17 -3.43
CA GLY A 151 6.87 -7.02 -4.13
C GLY A 151 6.26 -8.39 -4.42
N MET A 152 6.97 -9.46 -4.10
CA MET A 152 6.50 -10.84 -4.30
C MET A 152 5.59 -11.35 -3.17
N SER A 153 5.44 -10.62 -2.06
CA SER A 153 4.70 -11.14 -0.91
C SER A 153 3.20 -11.17 -1.18
N SER A 154 2.61 -10.03 -1.55
CA SER A 154 1.19 -9.95 -1.81
C SER A 154 0.79 -8.72 -2.64
N SER A 155 -0.35 -8.82 -3.31
CA SER A 155 -1.06 -7.73 -3.98
C SER A 155 -2.52 -7.69 -3.54
N ARG A 156 -3.12 -6.50 -3.52
CA ARG A 156 -4.57 -6.32 -3.36
C ARG A 156 -5.12 -5.41 -4.44
N GLU A 157 -6.21 -5.85 -5.05
CA GLU A 157 -6.97 -5.10 -6.05
C GLU A 157 -8.49 -5.34 -5.88
N PRO A 158 -9.36 -4.46 -6.41
CA PRO A 158 -10.81 -4.63 -6.32
C PRO A 158 -11.28 -5.86 -7.09
N LEU A 159 -12.32 -6.53 -6.60
CA LEU A 159 -13.01 -7.60 -7.33
C LEU A 159 -13.86 -7.05 -8.50
N PRO A 160 -14.23 -7.88 -9.50
CA PRO A 160 -14.99 -7.47 -10.69
C PRO A 160 -16.28 -6.70 -10.44
N ASP A 161 -16.99 -6.99 -9.35
CA ASP A 161 -18.25 -6.31 -9.00
C ASP A 161 -18.03 -4.89 -8.45
N PHE A 162 -16.79 -4.37 -8.48
CA PHE A 162 -16.53 -2.98 -8.16
C PHE A 162 -17.10 -2.08 -9.25
N VAL A 163 -18.29 -1.53 -9.02
CA VAL A 163 -18.79 -0.41 -9.81
C VAL A 163 -18.12 0.84 -9.27
N ALA A 164 -17.07 1.28 -9.97
CA ALA A 164 -16.51 2.61 -9.84
C ALA A 164 -17.63 3.63 -10.07
N ASP A 165 -18.29 4.11 -9.00
CA ASP A 165 -19.36 5.11 -9.11
C ASP A 165 -18.93 6.24 -10.06
N THR A 166 -19.51 6.25 -11.26
CA THR A 166 -19.46 7.35 -12.21
C THR A 166 -20.64 8.24 -11.89
N LYS A 167 -20.42 9.23 -11.03
CA LYS A 167 -21.26 10.42 -10.94
C LYS A 167 -20.41 11.66 -11.09
#